data_AF-A0AAE9ZFT4-F1
#
_entry.id   AF-A0AAE9ZFT4-F1
#
_cell.length_a   1.000
_cell.length_b   1.000
_cell.length_c   1.000
_cell.angle_alpha   90.00
_cell.angle_beta   90.00
_cell.angle_gamma   90.00
#
_symmetry.space_group_name_H-M   'P 1'
#
loop_
_entity.id
_entity.type
_entity.pdbx_description
1 polymer ?
#
loop_
_entity_poly.entity_id
_entity_poly.type
_entity_poly.pdbx_seq_one_letter_code
_entity_poly.pdbx_strand_id
1 'polypeptide(L)'
;MFDIMGEDLRNMRLSVNKTTKEMAEKIGVSRITYENWECGVGGPKINQFIDIGRACSLNMTPLFKQISQLRDQFKERDENEKLRKTRKRASRQYKT
;
A
#
# COMPACT_ATOMS: atom_id res chain seq x y z
N MET A 1 -1.41 -19.18 -2.45
CA MET A 1 -0.97 -17.90 -1.87
C MET A 1 -0.37 -17.11 -3.02
N PHE A 2 -0.78 -15.86 -3.24
CA PHE A 2 -0.20 -15.03 -4.32
C PHE A 2 1.08 -14.40 -3.78
N ASP A 3 2.19 -15.12 -3.87
CA ASP A 3 3.51 -14.63 -3.49
C ASP A 3 4.22 -14.06 -4.71
N ILE A 4 4.92 -12.95 -4.51
CA ILE A 4 5.80 -12.36 -5.52
C ILE A 4 7.10 -13.15 -5.50
N MET A 5 7.45 -13.77 -6.63
CA MET A 5 8.67 -14.56 -6.75
C MET A 5 9.86 -13.65 -7.03
N GLY A 6 11.07 -14.13 -6.73
CA GLY A 6 12.31 -13.40 -7.06
C GLY A 6 12.44 -13.12 -8.55
N GLU A 7 11.95 -14.03 -9.39
CA GLU A 7 11.88 -13.86 -10.84
C GLU A 7 10.97 -12.68 -11.25
N ASP A 8 9.85 -12.46 -10.54
CA ASP A 8 8.97 -11.32 -10.81
C ASP A 8 9.70 -10.00 -10.57
N LEU A 9 10.46 -9.90 -9.47
CA LEU A 9 11.27 -8.72 -9.15
C LEU A 9 12.33 -8.45 -10.23
N ARG A 10 12.99 -9.51 -10.69
CA ARG A 10 13.95 -9.43 -11.79
C ARG A 10 13.29 -8.94 -13.07
N ASN A 11 12.14 -9.50 -13.45
CA ASN A 11 11.41 -9.11 -14.65
C ASN A 11 10.91 -7.67 -14.57
N MET A 12 10.42 -7.24 -13.40
CA MET A 12 10.03 -5.87 -13.13
C MET A 12 11.20 -4.89 -13.26
N ARG A 13 12.38 -5.24 -12.73
CA ARG A 13 13.56 -4.38 -12.88
C ARG A 13 14.04 -4.29 -14.33
N LEU A 14 14.04 -5.42 -15.03
CA LEU A 14 14.46 -5.48 -16.43
C LEU A 14 13.50 -4.74 -17.36
N SER A 15 12.20 -4.67 -17.05
CA SER A 15 11.23 -3.91 -17.85
C SER A 15 11.54 -2.41 -17.92
N VAL A 16 12.28 -1.88 -16.94
CA VAL A 16 12.76 -0.49 -16.90
C VAL A 16 14.27 -0.35 -17.17
N ASN A 17 14.91 -1.40 -17.70
CA ASN A 17 16.33 -1.43 -18.08
C ASN A 17 17.29 -1.01 -16.96
N LYS A 18 16.99 -1.37 -15.70
CA LYS A 18 17.84 -1.05 -14.56
C LYS A 18 18.75 -2.21 -14.17
N THR A 19 19.96 -1.89 -13.76
CA THR A 19 20.83 -2.83 -13.05
C THR A 19 20.33 -3.05 -11.62
N THR A 20 20.73 -4.16 -11.01
CA THR A 20 20.39 -4.47 -9.62
C THR A 20 20.83 -3.36 -8.66
N LYS A 21 22.00 -2.76 -8.91
CA LYS A 21 22.53 -1.64 -8.12
C LYS A 21 21.62 -0.40 -8.22
N GLU A 22 21.28 0.01 -9.44
CA GLU A 22 20.43 1.19 -9.66
C GLU A 22 19.03 1.02 -9.06
N MET A 23 18.47 -0.20 -9.13
CA MET A 23 17.17 -0.47 -8.53
C MET A 23 17.24 -0.46 -7.00
N ALA A 24 18.26 -1.08 -6.41
CA ALA A 24 18.48 -1.07 -4.97
C ALA A 24 18.66 0.37 -4.44
N GLU A 25 19.46 1.19 -5.13
CA GLU A 25 19.63 2.62 -4.82
C GLU A 25 18.30 3.38 -4.91
N LYS A 26 17.48 3.10 -5.94
CA LYS A 26 16.19 3.77 -6.14
C LYS A 26 15.20 3.52 -5.01
N ILE A 27 15.23 2.33 -4.40
CA ILE A 27 14.33 1.93 -3.31
C ILE A 27 14.97 2.03 -1.91
N GLY A 28 16.22 2.49 -1.83
CA GLY A 28 16.93 2.72 -0.56
C GLY A 28 17.36 1.45 0.18
N VAL A 29 17.76 0.39 -0.54
CA VAL A 29 18.30 -0.84 0.06
C VAL A 29 19.70 -1.15 -0.46
N SER A 30 20.41 -2.07 0.20
CA SER A 30 21.70 -2.53 -0.30
C SER A 30 21.51 -3.37 -1.58
N ARG A 31 22.48 -3.32 -2.49
CA ARG A 31 22.51 -4.18 -3.69
C ARG A 31 22.33 -5.65 -3.34
N ILE A 32 23.03 -6.13 -2.30
CA ILE A 32 22.98 -7.54 -1.84
C ILE A 32 21.56 -7.91 -1.38
N THR A 33 20.89 -7.01 -0.66
CA THR A 33 19.50 -7.24 -0.23
C THR A 33 18.58 -7.45 -1.43
N TYR A 34 18.74 -6.64 -2.48
CA TYR A 34 17.93 -6.78 -3.69
C TYR A 34 18.25 -8.07 -4.46
N GLU A 35 19.53 -8.44 -4.58
CA GLU A 35 19.95 -9.71 -5.20
C GLU A 35 19.38 -10.92 -4.46
N ASN A 36 19.40 -10.89 -3.13
CA ASN A 36 18.80 -11.96 -2.32
C ASN A 36 17.32 -12.13 -2.64
N TRP A 37 16.57 -11.02 -2.76
CA TRP A 37 15.16 -11.10 -3.14
C TRP A 37 14.96 -11.68 -4.54
N GLU A 38 15.77 -11.29 -5.54
CA GLU A 38 15.70 -11.88 -6.88
C GLU A 38 16.04 -13.37 -6.89
N CYS A 39 16.91 -13.82 -5.98
CA CYS A 39 17.25 -15.23 -5.78
C CYS A 39 16.24 -16.00 -4.91
N GLY A 40 15.15 -15.37 -4.47
CA GLY A 40 14.14 -15.99 -3.58
C GLY A 40 14.59 -16.14 -2.13
N VAL A 41 15.69 -15.50 -1.74
CA VAL A 41 16.17 -15.45 -0.35
C VAL A 41 15.49 -14.30 0.36
N GLY A 42 14.34 -14.61 0.97
CA GLY A 42 13.46 -13.61 1.59
C GLY A 42 12.67 -12.81 0.55
N GLY A 43 12.10 -11.69 0.97
CA GLY A 43 11.34 -10.82 0.08
C GLY A 43 11.15 -9.40 0.61
N PRO A 44 10.75 -8.46 -0.26
CA PRO A 44 10.47 -7.09 0.14
C PRO A 44 9.26 -7.02 1.08
N LYS A 45 9.30 -6.10 2.04
CA LYS A 45 8.10 -5.71 2.80
C LYS A 45 7.12 -4.98 1.88
N ILE A 46 5.85 -4.89 2.28
CA ILE A 46 4.80 -4.27 1.45
C ILE A 46 5.14 -2.86 0.96
N ASN A 47 5.72 -2.01 1.83
CA ASN A 47 6.13 -0.65 1.44
C ASN A 47 7.25 -0.67 0.40
N GLN A 48 8.23 -1.57 0.58
CA GLN A 48 9.32 -1.74 -0.38
C GLN A 48 8.79 -2.26 -1.71
N PHE A 49 7.81 -3.17 -1.70
CA PHE A 49 7.16 -3.64 -2.92
C PHE A 49 6.39 -2.52 -3.63
N ILE A 50 5.70 -1.65 -2.90
CA ILE A 50 5.06 -0.45 -3.47
C ILE A 50 6.11 0.46 -4.12
N ASP A 51 7.26 0.66 -3.49
CA ASP A 51 8.33 1.49 -4.06
C ASP A 51 8.95 0.86 -5.31
N ILE A 52 9.14 -0.46 -5.33
CA ILE A 52 9.55 -1.20 -6.52
C ILE A 52 8.48 -1.05 -7.61
N GLY A 53 7.20 -1.24 -7.30
CA GLY A 53 6.10 -1.07 -8.23
C GLY A 53 6.06 0.34 -8.85
N ARG A 54 6.32 1.37 -8.05
CA ARG A 54 6.42 2.76 -8.52
C ARG A 54 7.64 2.96 -9.43
N ALA A 55 8.79 2.42 -9.04
CA ALA A 55 10.02 2.49 -9.84
C ALA A 55 9.88 1.78 -11.19
N CYS A 56 9.06 0.73 -11.25
CA CYS A 56 8.78 -0.06 -12.44
C CYS A 56 7.51 0.39 -13.20
N SER A 57 6.94 1.55 -12.85
CA SER A 57 5.74 2.12 -13.48
C SER A 57 4.50 1.22 -13.48
N LEU A 58 4.34 0.36 -12.46
CA LEU A 58 3.12 -0.44 -12.30
C LEU A 58 1.92 0.44 -11.93
N ASN A 59 0.78 0.18 -12.55
CA ASN A 59 -0.46 0.88 -12.28
C ASN A 59 -1.12 0.37 -10.98
N MET A 60 -0.85 1.05 -9.87
CA MET A 60 -1.47 0.77 -8.56
C MET A 60 -2.70 1.64 -8.27
N THR A 61 -3.12 2.51 -9.19
CA THR A 61 -4.24 3.44 -8.99
C THR A 61 -5.57 2.74 -8.63
N PRO A 62 -5.97 1.62 -9.27
CA PRO A 62 -7.21 0.95 -8.91
C PRO A 62 -7.23 0.46 -7.46
N LEU A 63 -6.10 -0.07 -6.99
CA LEU A 63 -5.95 -0.55 -5.61
C LEU A 63 -6.04 0.62 -4.61
N PHE A 64 -5.30 1.70 -4.85
CA PHE A 64 -5.34 2.88 -3.97
C PHE A 64 -6.72 3.56 -3.95
N LYS A 65 -7.44 3.54 -5.07
CA LYS A 65 -8.82 4.05 -5.14
C LYS A 65 -9.74 3.26 -4.22
N GLN A 66 -9.66 1.93 -4.24
CA GLN A 66 -10.44 1.07 -3.34
C GLN A 66 -10.13 1.35 -1.87
N ILE A 67 -8.84 1.50 -1.52
CA ILE A 67 -8.41 1.84 -0.15
C ILE A 67 -8.97 3.20 0.29
N SER A 68 -8.94 4.21 -0.58
CA SER A 68 -9.50 5.53 -0.27
C SER A 68 -11.01 5.46 -0.04
N GLN A 69 -11.74 4.76 -0.91
CA GLN A 69 -13.19 4.61 -0.79
C GLN A 69 -13.58 3.98 0.55
N LEU A 70 -12.85 2.94 0.99
CA LEU A 70 -13.08 2.34 2.30
C LEU A 70 -12.88 3.37 3.42
N ARG A 71 -11.77 4.11 3.41
CA ARG A 71 -11.51 5.15 4.42
C ARG A 71 -12.64 6.17 4.50
N ASP A 72 -13.15 6.60 3.36
CA ASP A 72 -14.19 7.62 3.29
C ASP A 72 -15.54 7.05 3.80
N GLN A 73 -15.88 5.80 3.48
CA GLN A 73 -17.05 5.10 4.01
C GLN A 73 -17.04 5.01 5.56
N PHE A 74 -15.89 4.70 6.16
CA PHE A 74 -15.78 4.61 7.61
C PHE A 74 -15.84 5.99 8.30
N LYS A 75 -15.28 7.04 7.69
CA LYS A 75 -15.43 8.41 8.19
C LYS A 75 -16.88 8.84 8.26
N GLU A 76 -17.64 8.63 7.18
CA GLU A 76 -19.07 8.98 7.13
C GLU A 76 -19.87 8.20 8.18
N ARG A 77 -19.57 6.92 8.38
CA ARG A 77 -20.20 6.10 9.42
C ARG A 77 -19.97 6.69 10.82
N ASP A 78 -18.73 7.00 11.15
CA ASP A 78 -18.35 7.50 12.47
C ASP A 78 -18.96 8.89 12.75
N GLU A 79 -18.99 9.77 11.74
CA GLU A 79 -19.65 11.08 11.83
C GLU A 79 -21.15 10.95 12.03
N ASN A 80 -21.81 10.08 11.26
CA ASN A 80 -23.23 9.81 11.40
C ASN A 80 -23.57 9.23 12.78
N GLU A 81 -22.72 8.36 13.35
CA GLU A 81 -22.91 7.84 14.69
C GLU A 81 -22.79 8.94 15.76
N LYS A 82 -21.79 9.84 15.63
CA LYS A 82 -21.64 11.01 16.52
C LYS A 82 -22.88 11.90 16.46
N LEU A 83 -23.37 12.23 15.27
CA LEU A 83 -24.58 13.03 15.08
C LEU A 83 -25.82 12.39 15.72
N ARG A 84 -26.00 11.07 15.56
CA ARG A 84 -27.11 10.33 16.20
C ARG A 84 -27.03 10.38 17.73
N LYS A 85 -25.83 10.25 18.32
CA LYS A 85 -25.62 10.35 19.77
C LYS A 85 -25.94 11.75 20.28
N THR A 86 -25.52 12.80 19.58
CA THR A 86 -25.81 14.20 19.94
C THR A 86 -27.32 14.48 19.91
N ARG A 87 -28.02 14.07 18.84
CA ARG A 87 -29.48 14.25 18.72
C ARG A 87 -30.25 13.56 19.85
N LYS A 88 -29.87 12.32 20.22
CA LYS A 88 -30.48 11.58 21.33
C LYS A 88 -30.28 12.26 22.69
N ARG A 89 -29.16 12.94 22.91
CA ARG A 89 -28.89 13.70 24.16
C ARG A 89 -29.76 14.95 24.21
N ALA A 90 -29.82 15.73 23.13
CA ALA A 90 -30.67 16.92 23.04
C ALA A 90 -32.15 16.58 23.25
N SER A 91 -32.67 15.51 22.62
CA SER A 91 -34.07 15.10 22.78
C SER A 91 -34.44 14.64 24.19
N ARG A 92 -33.45 14.25 25.02
CA ARG A 92 -33.69 13.88 26.43
C ARG A 92 -33.78 15.11 27.34
N GLN A 93 -33.10 16.21 27.00
CA GLN A 93 -33.15 17.46 27.76
C GLN A 93 -34.49 18.19 27.65
N TYR A 94 -35.20 18.08 26.53
CA TYR A 94 -36.52 18.72 26.32
C TYR A 94 -37.71 17.89 26.86
N LYS A 95 -37.45 16.73 27.47
CA LYS A 95 -38.48 15.82 28.00
C LYS A 95 -38.60 15.88 29.54
N THR A 96 -37.93 16.83 30.18
CA THR A 96 -38.01 17.16 31.62
C THR A 96 -38.68 18.53 31.74
#